data_AF-A0A5N1L5D1-F1
#
_entry.id   AF-A0A5N1L5D1-F1
#
_cell.length_a   1.000
_cell.length_b   1.000
_cell.length_c   1.000
_cell.angle_alpha   90.00
_cell.angle_beta   90.00
_cell.angle_gamma   90.00
#
_symmetry.space_group_name_H-M   'P 1'
#
loop_
_entity.id
_entity.type
_entity.pdbx_description
1 polymer ?
#
loop_
_entity_poly.entity_id
_entity_poly.type
_entity_poly.pdbx_seq_one_letter_code
_entity_poly.pdbx_strand_id
1 'polypeptide(L)'
;MVLVVIGIDALDPELVDPADHPNLTLDSYRAIETIDSVEGEPSTHELWPTIITGLTPKEHGLVLDDGVAWENPLLRYGSAAAKYLLPDGLQTRIGAWLLNNTGEDAFRVPATYYETEGLSTVFDGYEAATIGIPNYVVDPETEDREHSLRRNLGDLFERDGSAPGGHTSADPATFYEQCLEMSMVRLARARRALRGGRQELVFAYTSGLDLIGHVSYDHPKLQRQAYDELDEFVGELVEDLRKEDELLLVSDHGLQDGVHTHEAMVAATSPRLVEDIGSVLDVRGAIETELDRHDHSGSGGESLSMGDNDAVMSQLENLGYM
;
A
#
# COMPACT_ATOMS: atom_id res chain seq x y z
N MET A 1 14.65 -18.77 -2.01
CA MET A 1 13.30 -18.56 -2.57
C MET A 1 12.77 -17.27 -1.97
N VAL A 2 12.11 -16.41 -2.74
CA VAL A 2 11.49 -15.17 -2.24
C VAL A 2 9.99 -15.24 -2.48
N LEU A 3 9.20 -14.92 -1.46
CA LEU A 3 7.78 -14.63 -1.64
C LEU A 3 7.62 -13.11 -1.82
N VAL A 4 6.98 -12.71 -2.91
CA VAL A 4 6.65 -11.31 -3.18
C VAL A 4 5.15 -11.12 -2.98
N VAL A 5 4.77 -10.13 -2.18
CA VAL A 5 3.39 -9.70 -1.97
C VAL A 5 3.25 -8.27 -2.46
N ILE A 6 2.34 -8.03 -3.39
CA ILE A 6 2.02 -6.70 -3.89
C ILE A 6 0.58 -6.37 -3.50
N GLY A 7 0.45 -5.42 -2.59
CA GLY A 7 -0.79 -4.75 -2.27
C GLY A 7 -1.16 -3.74 -3.35
N ILE A 8 -2.26 -3.98 -4.04
CA ILE A 8 -2.84 -3.04 -5.01
C ILE A 8 -4.16 -2.59 -4.43
N ASP A 9 -4.19 -1.37 -3.91
CA ASP A 9 -5.39 -0.78 -3.32
C ASP A 9 -6.52 -0.73 -4.36
N ALA A 10 -7.74 -1.10 -3.94
CA ALA A 10 -8.93 -1.09 -4.78
C ALA A 10 -8.87 -1.95 -6.08
N LEU A 11 -8.03 -2.99 -6.15
CA LEU A 11 -8.09 -3.95 -7.27
C LEU A 11 -9.41 -4.71 -7.22
N ASP A 12 -10.30 -4.41 -8.16
CA ASP A 12 -11.67 -4.93 -8.19
C ASP A 12 -11.78 -6.15 -9.12
N PRO A 13 -12.28 -7.30 -8.62
CA PRO A 13 -12.36 -8.52 -9.40
C PRO A 13 -13.31 -8.44 -10.59
N GLU A 14 -14.28 -7.52 -10.62
CA GLU A 14 -15.20 -7.35 -11.75
C GLU A 14 -14.61 -6.49 -12.88
N LEU A 15 -13.55 -5.73 -12.60
CA LEU A 15 -12.84 -4.90 -13.59
C LEU A 15 -11.63 -5.61 -14.21
N VAL A 16 -11.22 -6.74 -13.65
CA VAL A 16 -10.14 -7.57 -14.19
C VAL A 16 -10.68 -8.59 -15.21
N ASP A 17 -10.17 -8.56 -16.45
CA ASP A 17 -10.43 -9.57 -17.48
C ASP A 17 -9.17 -10.43 -17.69
N PRO A 18 -9.20 -11.76 -17.49
CA PRO A 18 -8.04 -12.62 -17.71
C PRO A 18 -7.46 -12.60 -19.14
N ALA A 19 -8.29 -12.26 -20.14
CA ALA A 19 -7.82 -12.17 -21.53
C ALA A 19 -7.02 -10.90 -21.78
N ASP A 20 -7.35 -9.81 -21.08
CA ASP A 20 -6.75 -8.50 -21.27
C ASP A 20 -5.72 -8.17 -20.17
N HIS A 21 -5.86 -8.76 -18.98
CA HIS A 21 -5.00 -8.56 -17.80
C HIS A 21 -4.43 -9.90 -17.26
N PRO A 22 -3.60 -10.60 -18.05
CA PRO A 22 -3.03 -11.89 -17.65
C PRO A 22 -2.07 -11.78 -16.45
N ASN A 23 -1.43 -10.63 -16.24
CA ASN A 23 -0.49 -10.43 -15.12
C ASN A 23 -1.20 -10.01 -13.83
N LEU A 24 -2.39 -9.40 -13.92
CA LEU A 24 -3.25 -9.16 -12.74
C LEU A 24 -4.00 -10.43 -12.28
N THR A 25 -4.19 -11.39 -13.18
CA THR A 25 -4.84 -12.68 -12.87
C THR A 25 -3.87 -13.80 -12.56
N LEU A 26 -2.62 -13.69 -13.03
CA LEU A 26 -1.55 -14.68 -12.84
C LEU A 26 -2.04 -16.10 -13.19
N ASP A 27 -1.51 -17.12 -12.51
CA ASP A 27 -1.89 -18.52 -12.75
C ASP A 27 -3.24 -18.88 -12.10
N SER A 28 -3.61 -18.16 -11.03
CA SER A 28 -4.88 -18.34 -10.32
C SER A 28 -5.26 -17.07 -9.59
N TYR A 29 -6.54 -16.69 -9.69
CA TYR A 29 -7.11 -15.54 -9.00
C TYR A 29 -8.51 -15.85 -8.47
N ARG A 30 -8.97 -15.06 -7.51
CA ARG A 30 -10.32 -15.14 -6.96
C ARG A 30 -10.74 -13.84 -6.29
N ALA A 31 -12.04 -13.59 -6.31
CA ALA A 31 -12.68 -12.65 -5.39
C ALA A 31 -12.69 -13.26 -3.98
N ILE A 32 -12.50 -12.41 -2.98
CA ILE A 32 -12.51 -12.74 -1.55
C ILE A 32 -13.35 -11.71 -0.78
N GLU A 33 -13.79 -12.07 0.43
CA GLU A 33 -14.55 -11.17 1.29
C GLU A 33 -13.65 -10.11 1.94
N THR A 34 -14.05 -8.85 1.91
CA THR A 34 -13.48 -7.80 2.76
C THR A 34 -14.33 -7.59 4.02
N ILE A 35 -13.87 -6.74 4.93
CA ILE A 35 -14.61 -6.39 6.14
C ILE A 35 -14.84 -4.88 6.21
N ASP A 36 -16.00 -4.50 6.75
CA ASP A 36 -16.32 -3.09 6.95
C ASP A 36 -15.49 -2.52 8.10
N SER A 37 -15.11 -1.25 7.93
CA SER A 37 -14.55 -0.48 9.03
C SER A 37 -15.59 -0.19 10.11
N VAL A 38 -15.16 0.42 11.20
CA VAL A 38 -16.09 0.87 12.26
C VAL A 38 -17.11 1.90 11.75
N GLU A 39 -16.82 2.59 10.64
CA GLU A 39 -17.70 3.56 9.98
C GLU A 39 -18.69 2.90 8.99
N GLY A 40 -18.59 1.58 8.80
CA GLY A 40 -19.56 0.80 8.01
C GLY A 40 -19.27 0.68 6.52
N GLU A 41 -18.07 1.06 6.08
CA GLU A 41 -17.55 0.85 4.72
C GLU A 41 -16.10 0.34 4.78
N PRO A 42 -15.61 -0.43 3.79
CA PRO A 42 -14.20 -0.83 3.71
C PRO A 42 -13.26 0.38 3.78
N SER A 43 -12.13 0.24 4.48
CA SER A 43 -11.17 1.33 4.65
C SER A 43 -9.74 0.84 4.65
N THR A 44 -8.93 1.36 3.74
CA THR A 44 -7.48 1.21 3.70
C THR A 44 -6.82 1.43 5.07
N HIS A 45 -7.34 2.35 5.89
CA HIS A 45 -6.78 2.63 7.22
C HIS A 45 -6.75 1.38 8.11
N GLU A 46 -7.82 0.59 8.07
CA GLU A 46 -8.02 -0.54 8.97
C GLU A 46 -7.64 -1.87 8.30
N LEU A 47 -7.82 -1.97 6.98
CA LEU A 47 -7.70 -3.22 6.25
C LEU A 47 -6.25 -3.67 6.02
N TRP A 48 -5.29 -2.76 5.81
CA TRP A 48 -3.88 -3.17 5.68
C TRP A 48 -3.29 -3.71 6.99
N PRO A 49 -3.53 -3.08 8.16
CA PRO A 49 -3.26 -3.72 9.46
C PRO A 49 -3.95 -5.07 9.62
N THR A 50 -5.21 -5.20 9.19
CA THR A 50 -5.92 -6.49 9.17
C THR A 50 -5.17 -7.53 8.34
N ILE A 51 -4.76 -7.20 7.11
CA ILE A 51 -4.05 -8.10 6.20
C ILE A 51 -2.71 -8.58 6.80
N ILE A 52 -1.92 -7.69 7.40
CA ILE A 52 -0.60 -8.05 7.93
C ILE A 52 -0.66 -8.74 9.30
N THR A 53 -1.77 -8.61 10.05
CA THR A 53 -1.94 -9.21 11.39
C THR A 53 -2.89 -10.40 11.40
N GLY A 54 -3.77 -10.56 10.41
CA GLY A 54 -4.87 -11.52 10.42
C GLY A 54 -5.93 -11.23 11.49
N LEU A 55 -5.97 -10.02 12.04
CA LEU A 55 -6.87 -9.60 13.12
C LEU A 55 -7.89 -8.60 12.59
N THR A 56 -9.05 -8.51 13.22
CA THR A 56 -10.03 -7.45 12.89
C THR A 56 -9.59 -6.07 13.42
N PRO A 57 -10.19 -4.96 12.94
CA PRO A 57 -9.89 -3.61 13.38
C PRO A 57 -9.93 -3.41 14.89
N LYS A 58 -10.90 -4.04 15.55
CA LYS A 58 -11.06 -4.00 17.01
C LYS A 58 -9.98 -4.78 17.75
N GLU A 59 -9.41 -5.81 17.13
CA GLU A 59 -8.40 -6.68 17.73
C GLU A 59 -7.00 -6.09 17.57
N HIS A 60 -6.66 -5.52 16.40
CA HIS A 60 -5.38 -4.83 16.21
C HIS A 60 -5.40 -3.36 16.66
N GLY A 61 -6.56 -2.81 17.03
CA GLY A 61 -6.69 -1.50 17.70
C GLY A 61 -6.48 -0.26 16.81
N LEU A 62 -6.28 -0.45 15.50
CA LEU A 62 -6.16 0.64 14.53
C LEU A 62 -7.51 0.82 13.83
N VAL A 63 -8.34 1.67 14.41
CA VAL A 63 -9.70 1.97 13.93
C VAL A 63 -9.79 3.42 13.48
N LEU A 64 -10.65 3.68 12.51
CA LEU A 64 -11.09 5.01 12.14
C LEU A 64 -11.84 5.61 13.34
N ASP A 65 -11.16 6.44 14.11
CA ASP A 65 -11.85 7.29 15.07
C ASP A 65 -12.49 8.47 14.32
N ASP A 66 -13.80 8.60 14.50
CA ASP A 66 -14.70 9.62 13.98
C ASP A 66 -14.22 11.04 14.38
N GLY A 67 -13.21 11.55 13.65
CA GLY A 67 -12.59 12.85 13.82
C GLY A 67 -11.15 12.83 14.32
N VAL A 68 -10.21 12.80 13.35
CA VAL A 68 -8.82 13.30 13.42
C VAL A 68 -8.11 12.95 14.74
N ALA A 69 -7.40 11.82 14.75
CA ALA A 69 -6.50 11.46 15.84
C ALA A 69 -5.31 12.44 15.89
N TRP A 70 -5.45 13.49 16.70
CA TRP A 70 -4.38 14.43 17.06
C TRP A 70 -3.62 13.91 18.29
N GLU A 71 -2.35 13.53 18.15
CA GLU A 71 -1.50 13.12 19.29
C GLU A 71 -0.77 14.31 19.97
N ASN A 72 -1.41 15.47 20.13
CA ASN A 72 -0.81 16.59 20.87
C ASN A 72 -1.55 16.92 22.19
N PRO A 73 -0.92 16.77 23.37
CA PRO A 73 -1.51 17.10 24.68
C PRO A 73 -2.05 18.53 24.80
N LEU A 74 -1.51 19.49 24.05
CA LEU A 74 -1.94 20.90 24.06
C LEU A 74 -3.25 21.12 23.28
N LEU A 75 -3.54 20.31 22.26
CA LEU A 75 -4.76 20.39 21.46
C LEU A 75 -5.95 19.66 22.11
N ARG A 76 -5.68 18.69 23.00
CA ARG A 76 -6.70 18.04 23.83
C ARG A 76 -7.51 19.02 24.69
N TYR A 77 -6.88 20.12 25.11
CA TYR A 77 -7.55 21.21 25.83
C TYR A 77 -8.33 22.18 24.92
N GLY A 78 -7.96 22.27 23.64
CA GLY A 78 -8.65 23.11 22.65
C GLY A 78 -9.84 22.41 21.98
N SER A 79 -9.73 21.11 21.69
CA SER A 79 -10.77 20.33 21.00
C SER A 79 -12.03 20.10 21.85
N ALA A 80 -11.88 20.04 23.18
CA ALA A 80 -13.02 19.99 24.11
C ALA A 80 -13.88 21.25 24.07
N ALA A 81 -13.30 22.41 23.76
CA ALA A 81 -14.03 23.67 23.57
C ALA A 81 -14.60 23.79 22.15
N ALA A 82 -13.89 23.27 21.14
CA ALA A 82 -14.29 23.33 19.73
C ALA A 82 -15.57 22.53 19.44
N LYS A 83 -15.77 21.37 20.07
CA LYS A 83 -17.00 20.54 19.96
C LYS A 83 -18.30 21.27 20.35
N TYR A 84 -18.20 22.36 21.12
CA TYR A 84 -19.36 23.16 21.54
C TYR A 84 -19.52 24.49 20.78
N LEU A 85 -18.50 24.90 20.02
CA LEU A 85 -18.40 26.26 19.46
C LEU A 85 -18.40 26.30 17.94
N LEU A 86 -18.08 25.20 17.26
CA LEU A 86 -17.98 25.16 15.80
C LEU A 86 -19.00 24.17 15.22
N PRO A 87 -19.80 24.57 14.21
CA PRO A 87 -20.67 23.66 13.48
C PRO A 87 -19.86 22.55 12.78
N ASP A 88 -20.41 21.35 12.72
CA ASP A 88 -19.76 20.15 12.18
C ASP A 88 -19.12 20.38 10.79
N GLY A 89 -19.83 21.09 9.88
CA GLY A 89 -19.30 21.39 8.54
C GLY A 89 -18.10 22.33 8.50
N LEU A 90 -17.89 23.17 9.52
CA LEU A 90 -16.67 23.98 9.65
C LEU A 90 -15.52 23.15 10.23
N GLN A 91 -15.84 22.20 11.10
CA GLN A 91 -14.88 21.29 11.72
C GLN A 91 -14.31 20.30 10.70
N THR A 92 -15.14 19.75 9.81
CA THR A 92 -14.71 18.92 8.67
C THR A 92 -13.81 19.72 7.72
N ARG A 93 -14.13 20.99 7.44
CA ARG A 93 -13.32 21.86 6.58
C ARG A 93 -11.98 22.25 7.21
N ILE A 94 -11.95 22.49 8.51
CA ILE A 94 -10.71 22.76 9.25
C ILE A 94 -9.88 21.48 9.37
N GLY A 95 -10.50 20.32 9.61
CA GLY A 95 -9.86 19.00 9.60
C GLY A 95 -9.27 18.67 8.24
N ALA A 96 -10.01 18.90 7.15
CA ALA A 96 -9.53 18.72 5.78
C ALA A 96 -8.42 19.72 5.40
N TRP A 97 -8.54 20.99 5.80
CA TRP A 97 -7.48 21.97 5.62
C TRP A 97 -6.22 21.60 6.41
N LEU A 98 -6.36 21.07 7.63
CA LEU A 98 -5.24 20.61 8.44
C LEU A 98 -4.62 19.32 7.89
N LEU A 99 -5.40 18.33 7.45
CA LEU A 99 -4.86 17.13 6.78
C LEU A 99 -4.12 17.49 5.48
N ASN A 100 -4.58 18.52 4.76
CA ASN A 100 -3.95 18.96 3.51
C ASN A 100 -2.80 19.98 3.71
N ASN A 101 -2.72 20.68 4.85
CA ASN A 101 -1.70 21.72 5.13
C ASN A 101 -0.85 21.50 6.39
N THR A 102 -1.07 20.41 7.14
CA THR A 102 -0.24 20.03 8.30
C THR A 102 0.26 18.61 8.12
N GLY A 103 1.52 18.36 8.51
CA GLY A 103 2.21 17.08 8.31
C GLY A 103 1.74 15.94 9.22
N GLU A 104 0.49 15.95 9.68
CA GLU A 104 -0.14 14.83 10.40
C GLU A 104 -0.63 13.82 9.35
N ASP A 105 0.26 12.88 9.00
CA ASP A 105 0.04 11.85 8.00
C ASP A 105 -0.89 10.76 8.53
N ALA A 106 -2.11 10.65 7.99
CA ALA A 106 -3.20 9.81 8.49
C ALA A 106 -3.01 8.27 8.37
N PHE A 107 -1.81 7.78 7.99
CA PHE A 107 -1.55 6.36 7.75
C PHE A 107 -0.13 5.92 8.15
N ARG A 108 0.47 6.60 9.15
CA ARG A 108 1.88 6.42 9.51
C ARG A 108 2.12 5.89 10.92
N VAL A 109 1.34 4.89 11.32
CA VAL A 109 1.65 4.15 12.55
C VAL A 109 3.03 3.47 12.41
N PRO A 110 3.98 3.72 13.34
CA PRO A 110 5.30 3.08 13.30
C PRO A 110 5.21 1.57 13.51
N ALA A 111 6.12 0.82 12.90
CA ALA A 111 6.19 -0.64 13.08
C ALA A 111 6.37 -1.06 14.56
N THR A 112 6.97 -0.20 15.40
CA THR A 112 7.11 -0.43 16.86
C THR A 112 5.79 -0.48 17.62
N TYR A 113 4.69 0.02 17.02
CA TYR A 113 3.35 -0.10 17.59
C TYR A 113 2.98 -1.57 17.84
N TYR A 114 3.17 -2.42 16.83
CA TYR A 114 2.79 -3.83 16.88
C TYR A 114 3.55 -4.56 17.99
N GLU A 115 4.86 -4.34 18.12
CA GLU A 115 5.65 -4.90 19.22
C GLU A 115 5.18 -4.38 20.59
N THR A 116 4.87 -3.08 20.69
CA THR A 116 4.42 -2.44 21.95
C THR A 116 3.08 -3.02 22.42
N GLU A 117 2.17 -3.25 21.48
CA GLU A 117 0.84 -3.81 21.75
C GLU A 117 0.84 -5.35 21.80
N GLY A 118 1.99 -6.00 21.61
CA GLY A 118 2.12 -7.46 21.63
C GLY A 118 1.39 -8.15 20.45
N LEU A 119 1.24 -7.44 19.33
CA LEU A 119 0.66 -7.93 18.10
C LEU A 119 1.75 -8.50 17.21
N SER A 120 1.53 -9.69 16.67
CA SER A 120 2.41 -10.25 15.66
C SER A 120 1.99 -9.82 14.27
N THR A 121 2.98 -9.71 13.38
CA THR A 121 2.77 -9.39 11.96
C THR A 121 3.35 -10.48 11.08
N VAL A 122 2.94 -10.49 9.82
CA VAL A 122 3.49 -11.38 8.78
C VAL A 122 5.01 -11.21 8.55
N PHE A 123 5.61 -10.14 9.07
CA PHE A 123 7.04 -9.86 8.95
C PHE A 123 7.89 -10.50 10.06
N ASP A 124 7.26 -10.96 11.13
CA ASP A 124 7.96 -11.43 12.31
C ASP A 124 8.74 -12.72 12.01
N GLY A 125 10.05 -12.70 12.28
CA GLY A 125 10.91 -13.88 12.12
C GLY A 125 11.46 -14.10 10.72
N TYR A 126 11.19 -13.19 9.77
CA TYR A 126 11.71 -13.25 8.40
C TYR A 126 12.49 -11.99 8.02
N GLU A 127 13.49 -12.13 7.16
CA GLU A 127 14.14 -10.98 6.52
C GLU A 127 13.20 -10.39 5.45
N ALA A 128 12.45 -9.34 5.82
CA ALA A 128 11.42 -8.74 4.99
C ALA A 128 11.76 -7.33 4.49
N ALA A 129 11.50 -7.07 3.20
CA ALA A 129 11.42 -5.71 2.68
C ALA A 129 9.97 -5.20 2.74
N THR A 130 9.71 -4.24 3.63
CA THR A 130 8.38 -3.64 3.86
C THR A 130 8.30 -2.26 3.19
N ILE A 131 7.51 -2.15 2.12
CA ILE A 131 7.55 -1.01 1.20
C ILE A 131 6.18 -0.36 1.14
N GLY A 132 5.99 0.71 1.92
CA GLY A 132 4.81 1.57 1.77
C GLY A 132 3.52 1.07 2.38
N ILE A 133 3.57 0.01 3.18
CA ILE A 133 2.38 -0.59 3.78
C ILE A 133 1.71 0.43 4.71
N PRO A 134 0.41 0.72 4.53
CA PRO A 134 -0.32 1.65 5.39
C PRO A 134 -0.24 1.21 6.85
N ASN A 135 0.01 2.16 7.74
CA ASN A 135 0.13 1.91 9.19
C ASN A 135 1.23 0.89 9.58
N TYR A 136 2.26 0.71 8.76
CA TYR A 136 3.45 -0.08 9.10
C TYR A 136 4.73 0.64 8.65
N VAL A 137 5.14 1.66 9.41
CA VAL A 137 6.30 2.51 9.05
C VAL A 137 7.56 2.08 9.79
N VAL A 138 8.52 1.50 9.08
CA VAL A 138 9.81 1.03 9.64
C VAL A 138 10.85 2.14 9.83
N ASP A 139 10.77 3.22 9.05
CA ASP A 139 11.63 4.40 9.18
C ASP A 139 10.77 5.67 9.18
N PRO A 140 10.29 6.10 10.37
CA PRO A 140 9.42 7.27 10.48
C PRO A 140 10.08 8.58 10.05
N GLU A 141 11.41 8.68 10.17
CA GLU A 141 12.20 9.88 9.90
C GLU A 141 12.45 10.11 8.40
N THR A 142 12.37 9.04 7.60
CA THR A 142 12.49 9.13 6.15
C THR A 142 11.10 9.30 5.51
N GLU A 143 10.95 10.39 4.74
CA GLU A 143 9.77 10.57 3.91
C GLU A 143 9.82 9.62 2.71
N ASP A 144 8.76 8.86 2.56
CA ASP A 144 8.58 7.94 1.45
C ASP A 144 8.11 8.67 0.19
N ARG A 145 8.60 8.25 -0.99
CA ARG A 145 8.41 8.98 -2.24
C ARG A 145 6.95 9.05 -2.69
N GLU A 146 6.17 7.98 -2.55
CA GLU A 146 4.74 8.02 -2.89
C GLU A 146 4.00 8.95 -1.91
N HIS A 147 4.31 8.88 -0.62
CA HIS A 147 3.74 9.84 0.35
C HIS A 147 4.08 11.29 -0.01
N SER A 148 5.31 11.55 -0.47
CA SER A 148 5.69 12.87 -0.96
C SER A 148 4.86 13.31 -2.16
N LEU A 149 4.67 12.43 -3.15
CA LEU A 149 3.79 12.71 -4.29
C LEU A 149 2.36 12.99 -3.84
N ARG A 150 1.83 12.18 -2.92
CA ARG A 150 0.45 12.29 -2.39
C ARG A 150 0.23 13.63 -1.68
N ARG A 151 1.18 14.09 -0.85
CA ARG A 151 1.09 15.40 -0.18
C ARG A 151 1.15 16.58 -1.16
N ASN A 152 1.69 16.37 -2.35
CA ASN A 152 1.83 17.39 -3.38
C ASN A 152 0.70 17.37 -4.43
N LEU A 153 -0.34 16.55 -4.25
CA LEU A 153 -1.48 16.50 -5.18
C LEU A 153 -2.28 17.81 -5.18
N GLY A 154 -2.40 18.51 -4.04
CA GLY A 154 -3.04 19.82 -3.98
C GLY A 154 -4.46 19.84 -4.58
N ASP A 155 -4.68 20.68 -5.59
CA ASP A 155 -5.96 20.83 -6.31
C ASP A 155 -6.28 19.67 -7.27
N LEU A 156 -5.35 18.72 -7.44
CA LEU A 156 -5.57 17.51 -8.22
C LEU A 156 -6.36 16.44 -7.45
N PHE A 157 -6.49 16.56 -6.13
CA PHE A 157 -7.25 15.62 -5.29
C PHE A 157 -7.96 16.33 -4.14
N GLU A 158 -9.01 17.08 -4.47
CA GLU A 158 -9.81 17.82 -3.50
C GLU A 158 -11.02 17.03 -3.04
N ARG A 159 -11.33 17.11 -1.74
CA ARG A 159 -12.54 16.50 -1.18
C ARG A 159 -13.78 17.27 -1.61
N ASP A 160 -14.71 16.58 -2.27
CA ASP A 160 -16.01 17.09 -2.67
C ASP A 160 -17.09 16.12 -2.20
N GLY A 161 -17.80 16.49 -1.13
CA GLY A 161 -18.90 15.68 -0.58
C GLY A 161 -20.13 15.61 -1.48
N SER A 162 -20.14 16.31 -2.63
CA SER A 162 -21.18 16.16 -3.66
C SER A 162 -20.79 15.23 -4.80
N ALA A 163 -19.51 14.86 -4.91
CA ALA A 163 -19.04 13.87 -5.86
C ALA A 163 -19.29 12.44 -5.31
N PRO A 164 -19.82 11.51 -6.12
CA PRO A 164 -19.95 10.10 -5.77
C PRO A 164 -18.70 9.49 -5.13
N GLY A 165 -17.52 9.72 -5.73
CA GLY A 165 -16.25 9.24 -5.18
C GLY A 165 -15.62 10.08 -4.08
N GLY A 166 -16.36 11.05 -3.52
CA GLY A 166 -15.90 11.93 -2.44
C GLY A 166 -14.80 12.92 -2.82
N HIS A 167 -14.29 12.85 -4.06
CA HIS A 167 -13.16 13.62 -4.55
C HIS A 167 -13.36 14.14 -5.98
N THR A 168 -12.72 15.26 -6.28
CA THR A 168 -12.64 15.85 -7.62
C THR A 168 -11.22 16.32 -7.92
N SER A 169 -10.88 16.41 -9.20
CA SER A 169 -9.57 16.91 -9.65
C SER A 169 -9.73 18.11 -10.56
N ALA A 170 -8.89 19.13 -10.38
CA ALA A 170 -8.79 20.25 -11.31
C ALA A 170 -8.26 19.83 -12.70
N ASP A 171 -7.48 18.75 -12.76
CA ASP A 171 -6.94 18.16 -13.99
C ASP A 171 -6.81 16.62 -13.84
N PRO A 172 -7.88 15.87 -14.19
CA PRO A 172 -7.89 14.41 -14.06
C PRO A 172 -6.77 13.70 -14.84
N ALA A 173 -6.29 14.27 -15.93
CA ALA A 173 -5.21 13.66 -16.72
C ALA A 173 -3.86 13.79 -15.98
N THR A 174 -3.54 14.98 -15.45
CA THR A 174 -2.33 15.15 -14.64
C THR A 174 -2.40 14.33 -13.34
N PHE A 175 -3.57 14.25 -12.71
CA PHE A 175 -3.80 13.41 -11.54
C PHE A 175 -3.55 11.92 -11.82
N TYR A 176 -4.06 11.43 -12.96
CA TYR A 176 -3.83 10.06 -13.44
C TYR A 176 -2.33 9.73 -13.56
N GLU A 177 -1.57 10.59 -14.25
CA GLU A 177 -0.11 10.41 -14.41
C GLU A 177 0.63 10.35 -13.06
N GLN A 178 0.22 11.17 -12.09
CA GLN A 178 0.83 11.16 -10.76
C GLN A 178 0.50 9.87 -9.99
N CYS A 179 -0.72 9.36 -10.09
CA CYS A 179 -1.12 8.10 -9.45
C CYS A 179 -0.39 6.90 -10.06
N LEU A 180 -0.13 6.91 -11.37
CA LEU A 180 0.73 5.93 -12.01
C LEU A 180 2.19 6.07 -11.59
N GLU A 181 2.72 7.29 -11.43
CA GLU A 181 4.07 7.50 -10.87
C GLU A 181 4.20 6.84 -9.48
N MET A 182 3.18 6.99 -8.63
CA MET A 182 3.14 6.34 -7.32
C MET A 182 3.22 4.81 -7.45
N SER A 183 2.41 4.22 -8.32
CA SER A 183 2.39 2.78 -8.60
C SER A 183 3.74 2.28 -9.12
N MET A 184 4.31 2.96 -10.12
CA MET A 184 5.62 2.65 -10.68
C MET A 184 6.73 2.68 -9.62
N VAL A 185 6.75 3.69 -8.74
CA VAL A 185 7.76 3.81 -7.69
C VAL A 185 7.71 2.61 -6.74
N ARG A 186 6.50 2.15 -6.36
CA ARG A 186 6.33 1.00 -5.47
C ARG A 186 6.78 -0.30 -6.11
N LEU A 187 6.33 -0.57 -7.34
CA LEU A 187 6.72 -1.78 -8.05
C LEU A 187 8.21 -1.79 -8.36
N ALA A 188 8.81 -0.65 -8.73
CA ALA A 188 10.26 -0.54 -8.92
C ALA A 188 11.05 -0.86 -7.64
N ARG A 189 10.57 -0.42 -6.47
CA ARG A 189 11.19 -0.76 -5.17
C ARG A 189 11.03 -2.24 -4.84
N ALA A 190 9.86 -2.84 -5.09
CA ALA A 190 9.62 -4.27 -4.91
C ALA A 190 10.58 -5.10 -5.79
N ARG A 191 10.66 -4.78 -7.08
CA ARG A 191 11.61 -5.40 -8.03
C ARG A 191 13.05 -5.24 -7.57
N ARG A 192 13.45 -4.07 -7.07
CA ARG A 192 14.80 -3.87 -6.55
C ARG A 192 15.09 -4.74 -5.33
N ALA A 193 14.12 -4.89 -4.43
CA ALA A 193 14.24 -5.74 -3.25
C ALA A 193 14.37 -7.22 -3.65
N LEU A 194 13.50 -7.69 -4.56
CA LEU A 194 13.55 -9.04 -5.14
C LEU A 194 14.91 -9.34 -5.77
N ARG A 195 15.35 -8.51 -6.74
CA ARG A 195 16.67 -8.65 -7.41
C ARG A 195 17.85 -8.51 -6.46
N GLY A 196 17.63 -7.97 -5.26
CA GLY A 196 18.65 -7.89 -4.22
C GLY A 196 19.01 -9.26 -3.63
N GLY A 197 18.09 -10.23 -3.66
CA GLY A 197 18.33 -11.62 -3.23
C GLY A 197 18.63 -11.79 -1.73
N ARG A 198 18.37 -10.76 -0.92
CA ARG A 198 18.65 -10.76 0.53
C ARG A 198 17.42 -11.03 1.40
N GLN A 199 16.23 -10.90 0.82
CA GLN A 199 14.96 -10.95 1.54
C GLN A 199 14.31 -12.31 1.33
N GLU A 200 13.61 -12.79 2.35
CA GLU A 200 12.72 -13.96 2.30
C GLU A 200 11.31 -13.53 1.84
N LEU A 201 10.89 -12.34 2.28
CA LEU A 201 9.62 -11.71 1.96
C LEU A 201 9.84 -10.29 1.39
N VAL A 202 9.18 -9.97 0.29
CA VAL A 202 9.05 -8.59 -0.20
C VAL A 202 7.57 -8.24 -0.16
N PHE A 203 7.18 -7.28 0.66
CA PHE A 203 5.80 -6.80 0.73
C PHE A 203 5.78 -5.32 0.36
N ALA A 204 5.18 -5.01 -0.78
CA ALA A 204 4.98 -3.64 -1.24
C ALA A 204 3.49 -3.31 -1.37
N TYR A 205 3.13 -2.05 -1.21
CA TYR A 205 1.77 -1.55 -1.38
C TYR A 205 1.76 -0.32 -2.28
N THR A 206 0.71 -0.13 -3.08
CA THR A 206 0.44 1.14 -3.78
C THR A 206 -1.03 1.55 -3.74
N SER A 207 -1.27 2.85 -3.59
CA SER A 207 -2.60 3.48 -3.58
C SER A 207 -3.07 4.00 -4.95
N GLY A 208 -2.26 3.87 -6.00
CA GLY A 208 -2.50 4.57 -7.26
C GLY A 208 -3.82 4.21 -7.93
N LEU A 209 -4.23 2.94 -7.90
CA LEU A 209 -5.46 2.49 -8.54
C LEU A 209 -6.73 3.01 -7.83
N ASP A 210 -6.75 2.95 -6.50
CA ASP A 210 -7.81 3.50 -5.65
C ASP A 210 -8.04 5.00 -5.91
N LEU A 211 -6.96 5.77 -5.87
CA LEU A 211 -7.00 7.21 -6.12
C LEU A 211 -7.59 7.54 -7.50
N ILE A 212 -7.15 6.80 -8.54
CA ILE A 212 -7.70 6.93 -9.90
C ILE A 212 -9.19 6.59 -9.89
N GLY A 213 -9.60 5.52 -9.22
CA GLY A 213 -10.99 5.08 -9.10
C GLY A 213 -11.91 6.18 -8.54
N HIS A 214 -11.51 6.83 -7.45
CA HIS A 214 -12.30 7.89 -6.82
C HIS A 214 -12.52 9.13 -7.70
N VAL A 215 -11.56 9.46 -8.57
CA VAL A 215 -11.62 10.68 -9.41
C VAL A 215 -12.18 10.39 -10.81
N SER A 216 -11.87 9.22 -11.37
CA SER A 216 -12.15 8.89 -12.77
C SER A 216 -13.28 7.89 -12.97
N TYR A 217 -14.12 7.68 -11.95
CA TYR A 217 -15.25 6.74 -11.98
C TYR A 217 -16.23 6.96 -13.14
N ASP A 218 -16.41 8.20 -13.61
CA ASP A 218 -17.25 8.53 -14.77
C ASP A 218 -16.49 8.52 -16.11
N HIS A 219 -15.21 8.13 -16.09
CA HIS A 219 -14.30 8.01 -17.22
C HIS A 219 -13.82 6.56 -17.40
N PRO A 220 -14.68 5.64 -17.88
CA PRO A 220 -14.37 4.20 -17.95
C PRO A 220 -13.13 3.87 -18.79
N LYS A 221 -12.75 4.75 -19.73
CA LYS A 221 -11.51 4.58 -20.50
C LYS A 221 -10.25 4.82 -19.68
N LEU A 222 -10.25 5.81 -18.78
CA LEU A 222 -9.12 6.08 -17.90
C LEU A 222 -8.99 4.99 -16.84
N GLN A 223 -10.13 4.54 -16.28
CA GLN A 223 -10.15 3.41 -15.36
C GLN A 223 -9.59 2.16 -16.04
N ARG A 224 -10.06 1.82 -17.25
CA ARG A 224 -9.54 0.69 -18.02
C ARG A 224 -8.04 0.82 -18.29
N GLN A 225 -7.58 2.01 -18.68
CA GLN A 225 -6.17 2.26 -18.94
C GLN A 225 -5.31 2.06 -17.68
N ALA A 226 -5.79 2.42 -16.49
CA ALA A 226 -5.08 2.18 -15.24
C ALA A 226 -4.87 0.69 -14.96
N TYR A 227 -5.88 -0.15 -15.24
CA TYR A 227 -5.78 -1.60 -15.13
C TYR A 227 -4.81 -2.17 -16.18
N ASP A 228 -4.90 -1.70 -17.43
CA ASP A 228 -3.99 -2.12 -18.51
C ASP A 228 -2.52 -1.79 -18.14
N GLU A 229 -2.24 -0.59 -17.60
CA GLU A 229 -0.88 -0.19 -17.22
C GLU A 229 -0.37 -0.90 -15.95
N LEU A 230 -1.23 -1.16 -14.96
CA LEU A 230 -0.85 -1.97 -13.80
C LEU A 230 -0.56 -3.42 -14.18
N ASP A 231 -1.30 -3.99 -15.14
CA ASP A 231 -1.00 -5.30 -15.69
C ASP A 231 0.42 -5.33 -16.29
N GLU A 232 0.78 -4.32 -17.08
CA GLU A 232 2.13 -4.19 -17.63
C GLU A 232 3.19 -4.11 -16.52
N PHE A 233 2.97 -3.27 -15.50
CA PHE A 233 3.94 -3.12 -14.39
C PHE A 233 4.10 -4.41 -13.57
N VAL A 234 3.01 -5.14 -13.33
CA VAL A 234 3.07 -6.45 -12.67
C VAL A 234 3.77 -7.46 -13.57
N GLY A 235 3.54 -7.44 -14.89
CA GLY A 235 4.28 -8.24 -15.86
C GLY A 235 5.80 -8.04 -15.78
N GLU A 236 6.25 -6.80 -15.63
CA GLU A 236 7.68 -6.51 -15.44
C GLU A 236 8.27 -7.07 -14.12
N LEU A 237 7.44 -7.21 -13.08
CA LEU A 237 7.81 -7.88 -11.84
C LEU A 237 7.83 -9.40 -12.01
N VAL A 238 6.86 -9.97 -12.73
CA VAL A 238 6.81 -11.40 -13.06
C VAL A 238 8.07 -11.83 -13.83
N GLU A 239 8.54 -10.99 -14.77
CA GLU A 239 9.80 -11.23 -15.50
C GLU A 239 11.05 -11.30 -14.59
N ASP A 240 11.00 -10.70 -13.40
CA ASP A 240 12.09 -10.73 -12.42
C ASP A 240 12.07 -11.94 -11.49
N LEU A 241 10.95 -12.67 -11.43
CA LEU A 241 10.82 -13.85 -10.58
C LEU A 241 11.72 -14.97 -11.10
N ARG A 242 12.45 -15.63 -10.19
CA ARG A 242 13.07 -16.92 -10.50
C ARG A 242 12.02 -18.02 -10.45
N LYS A 243 12.36 -19.17 -11.00
CA LYS A 243 11.46 -20.33 -11.06
C LYS A 243 10.97 -20.78 -9.67
N GLU A 244 11.78 -20.57 -8.64
CA GLU A 244 11.47 -20.88 -7.26
C GLU A 244 10.76 -19.76 -6.50
N ASP A 245 10.72 -18.54 -7.03
CA ASP A 245 10.07 -17.41 -6.36
C ASP A 245 8.56 -17.44 -6.64
N GLU A 246 7.78 -16.88 -5.72
CA GLU A 246 6.32 -16.83 -5.82
C GLU A 246 5.83 -15.39 -5.67
N LEU A 247 4.71 -15.06 -6.31
CA LEU A 247 4.05 -13.76 -6.27
C LEU A 247 2.59 -13.93 -5.83
N LEU A 248 2.18 -13.09 -4.88
CA LEU A 248 0.81 -12.88 -4.43
C LEU A 248 0.42 -11.41 -4.64
N LEU A 249 -0.61 -11.16 -5.43
CA LEU A 249 -1.31 -9.88 -5.47
C LEU A 249 -2.46 -9.93 -4.46
N VAL A 250 -2.65 -8.85 -3.73
CA VAL A 250 -3.75 -8.69 -2.78
C VAL A 250 -4.32 -7.28 -2.87
N SER A 251 -5.65 -7.16 -2.85
CA SER A 251 -6.33 -5.92 -2.49
C SER A 251 -7.02 -6.05 -1.14
N ASP A 252 -7.24 -4.91 -0.51
CA ASP A 252 -8.07 -4.74 0.68
C ASP A 252 -9.55 -4.62 0.34
N HIS A 253 -9.89 -4.02 -0.80
CA HIS A 253 -11.23 -3.95 -1.38
C HIS A 253 -11.15 -3.75 -2.91
N GLY A 254 -12.29 -3.60 -3.57
CA GLY A 254 -12.43 -3.10 -4.92
C GLY A 254 -13.05 -1.70 -4.93
N LEU A 255 -13.27 -1.13 -6.12
CA LEU A 255 -13.88 0.19 -6.28
C LEU A 255 -14.63 0.29 -7.60
N GLN A 256 -15.90 0.65 -7.51
CA GLN A 256 -16.79 0.86 -8.65
C GLN A 256 -17.61 2.12 -8.45
N ASP A 257 -17.91 2.84 -9.53
CA ASP A 257 -18.69 4.09 -9.49
C ASP A 257 -18.16 5.14 -8.48
N GLY A 258 -16.87 5.08 -8.16
CA GLY A 258 -16.18 5.97 -7.23
C GLY A 258 -16.25 5.53 -5.77
N VAL A 259 -16.94 4.43 -5.46
CA VAL A 259 -17.14 3.95 -4.08
C VAL A 259 -16.52 2.57 -3.88
N HIS A 260 -16.09 2.28 -2.65
CA HIS A 260 -15.50 1.00 -2.30
C HIS A 260 -16.53 -0.13 -2.44
N THR A 261 -16.11 -1.26 -2.99
CA THR A 261 -16.92 -2.48 -3.04
C THR A 261 -16.60 -3.37 -1.84
N HIS A 262 -17.51 -4.29 -1.51
CA HIS A 262 -17.35 -5.21 -0.37
C HIS A 262 -16.70 -6.54 -0.81
N GLU A 263 -15.96 -6.49 -1.92
CA GLU A 263 -15.16 -7.59 -2.43
C GLU A 263 -13.72 -7.12 -2.54
N ALA A 264 -12.78 -8.01 -2.29
CA ALA A 264 -11.38 -7.81 -2.60
C ALA A 264 -10.91 -8.92 -3.55
N MET A 265 -9.68 -8.83 -4.03
CA MET A 265 -9.11 -9.76 -4.98
C MET A 265 -7.76 -10.27 -4.50
N VAL A 266 -7.50 -11.55 -4.73
CA VAL A 266 -6.15 -12.11 -4.69
C VAL A 266 -5.84 -12.85 -5.99
N ALA A 267 -4.57 -12.78 -6.40
CA ALA A 267 -4.04 -13.53 -7.53
C ALA A 267 -2.64 -14.03 -7.21
N ALA A 268 -2.24 -15.19 -7.71
CA ALA A 268 -0.92 -15.73 -7.45
C ALA A 268 -0.35 -16.57 -8.60
N THR A 269 0.98 -16.68 -8.62
CA THR A 269 1.74 -17.60 -9.50
C THR A 269 1.57 -19.08 -9.13
N SER A 270 1.02 -19.35 -7.95
CA SER A 270 0.71 -20.71 -7.50
C SER A 270 -0.73 -20.76 -6.99
N PRO A 271 -1.60 -21.64 -7.54
CA PRO A 271 -2.98 -21.79 -7.07
C PRO A 271 -3.11 -22.05 -5.57
N ARG A 272 -2.10 -22.67 -4.96
CA ARG A 272 -2.08 -23.01 -3.53
C ARG A 272 -2.00 -21.78 -2.62
N LEU A 273 -1.43 -20.67 -3.11
CA LEU A 273 -1.34 -19.43 -2.35
C LEU A 273 -2.71 -18.78 -2.13
N VAL A 274 -3.65 -19.00 -3.05
CA VAL A 274 -4.98 -18.38 -3.01
C VAL A 274 -6.09 -19.35 -2.63
N GLU A 275 -5.84 -20.67 -2.58
CA GLU A 275 -6.85 -21.70 -2.32
C GLU A 275 -7.54 -21.53 -0.94
N ASP A 276 -6.76 -21.16 0.07
CA ASP A 276 -7.22 -21.03 1.46
C ASP A 276 -7.55 -19.57 1.86
N ILE A 277 -7.43 -18.60 0.95
CA ILE A 277 -7.80 -17.20 1.22
C ILE A 277 -9.29 -17.01 0.88
N GLY A 278 -10.14 -16.93 1.90
CA GLY A 278 -11.56 -16.61 1.78
C GLY A 278 -11.88 -15.14 2.05
N SER A 279 -11.05 -14.49 2.88
CA SER A 279 -11.19 -13.09 3.28
C SER A 279 -9.82 -12.42 3.46
N VAL A 280 -9.80 -11.08 3.53
CA VAL A 280 -8.62 -10.27 3.92
C VAL A 280 -7.98 -10.73 5.24
N LEU A 281 -8.75 -11.36 6.14
CA LEU A 281 -8.26 -11.95 7.40
C LEU A 281 -7.36 -13.18 7.18
N ASP A 282 -7.53 -13.91 6.08
CA ASP A 282 -6.82 -15.16 5.81
C ASP A 282 -5.46 -14.93 5.13
N VAL A 283 -5.21 -13.72 4.61
CA VAL A 283 -4.02 -13.39 3.80
C VAL A 283 -2.73 -13.65 4.57
N ARG A 284 -2.65 -13.20 5.84
CA ARG A 284 -1.50 -13.48 6.70
C ARG A 284 -1.19 -14.98 6.79
N GLY A 285 -2.22 -15.78 7.06
CA GLY A 285 -2.06 -17.22 7.24
C GLY A 285 -1.55 -17.91 5.97
N ALA A 286 -1.99 -17.46 4.79
CA ALA A 286 -1.49 -17.95 3.51
C ALA A 286 -0.01 -17.60 3.29
N ILE A 287 0.39 -16.37 3.62
CA ILE A 287 1.79 -15.91 3.51
C ILE A 287 2.70 -16.72 4.46
N GLU A 288 2.34 -16.84 5.74
CA GLU A 288 3.11 -17.60 6.73
C GLU A 288 3.23 -19.07 6.34
N THR A 289 2.13 -19.66 5.85
CA THR A 289 2.12 -21.05 5.39
C THR A 289 3.08 -21.28 4.22
N GLU A 290 3.22 -20.33 3.30
CA GLU A 290 4.19 -20.44 2.21
C GLU A 290 5.62 -20.29 2.72
N LEU A 291 5.87 -19.28 3.56
CA LEU A 291 7.19 -19.01 4.15
C LEU A 291 7.71 -20.18 5.00
N ASP A 292 6.83 -20.91 5.69
CA ASP A 292 7.21 -22.07 6.51
C ASP A 292 7.49 -23.34 5.70
N ARG A 293 6.99 -23.43 4.46
CA ARG A 293 7.12 -24.65 3.63
C ARG A 293 8.47 -24.81 2.97
N HIS A 294 9.19 -23.71 2.75
CA HIS A 294 10.40 -23.70 1.96
C HIS A 294 11.57 -23.08 2.74
N ASP A 295 12.80 -23.47 2.37
CA ASP A 295 13.99 -22.82 2.91
C ASP A 295 14.20 -21.50 2.14
N HIS A 296 13.79 -20.40 2.76
CA HIS A 296 13.91 -19.07 2.19
C HIS A 296 15.26 -18.40 2.46
N SER A 297 16.16 -19.06 3.19
CA SER A 297 17.48 -18.49 3.52
C SER A 297 18.19 -18.02 2.25
N GLY A 298 18.40 -16.70 2.15
CA GLY A 298 19.02 -16.09 0.98
C GLY A 298 20.36 -16.76 0.68
N SER A 299 20.63 -17.06 -0.59
CA SER A 299 21.97 -17.50 -1.00
C SER A 299 22.94 -16.40 -0.60
N GLY A 300 23.70 -16.62 0.48
CA GLY A 300 24.54 -15.61 1.13
C GLY A 300 25.28 -14.80 0.08
N GLY A 301 24.85 -13.54 -0.09
CA GLY A 301 25.46 -12.64 -1.05
C GLY A 301 26.95 -12.60 -0.75
N GLU A 302 27.76 -12.89 -1.76
CA GLU A 302 29.21 -12.73 -1.66
C GLU A 302 29.46 -11.32 -1.11
N SER A 303 29.94 -11.26 0.14
CA SER A 303 30.34 -10.02 0.77
C SER A 303 31.30 -9.33 -0.19
N LEU A 304 30.86 -8.24 -0.81
CA LEU A 304 31.71 -7.41 -1.64
C LEU A 304 32.83 -6.86 -0.76
N SER A 305 33.96 -7.56 -0.77
CA SER A 305 35.20 -7.11 -0.15
C SER A 305 35.65 -5.89 -0.94
N MET A 306 35.57 -4.71 -0.32
CA MET A 306 36.18 -3.50 -0.84
C MET A 306 37.70 -3.66 -0.82
N GLY A 307 38.26 -4.15 -1.92
CA GLY A 307 39.69 -4.09 -2.20
C GLY A 307 40.09 -2.68 -2.66
N ASP A 308 41.07 -2.12 -1.96
CA ASP A 308 41.88 -0.92 -2.25
C ASP A 308 41.12 0.35 -2.74
N ASN A 309 40.59 1.08 -1.77
CA ASN A 309 39.78 2.29 -1.94
C ASN A 309 40.59 3.54 -2.34
N ASP A 310 41.92 3.51 -2.20
CA ASP A 310 42.76 4.69 -2.34
C ASP A 310 42.79 5.23 -3.78
N ALA A 311 42.71 4.35 -4.78
CA ALA A 311 42.66 4.74 -6.19
C ALA A 311 41.31 5.39 -6.56
N VAL A 312 40.22 4.88 -6.00
CA VAL A 312 38.86 5.41 -6.22
C VAL A 312 38.70 6.75 -5.54
N MET A 313 39.16 6.86 -4.28
CA MET A 313 39.15 8.12 -3.54
C MET A 313 39.96 9.21 -4.25
N SER A 314 41.19 8.88 -4.68
CA SER A 314 42.04 9.81 -5.44
C SER A 314 41.38 10.23 -6.76
N GLN A 315 40.66 9.33 -7.42
CA GLN A 315 39.96 9.66 -8.67
C GLN A 315 38.76 10.58 -8.42
N LEU A 316 38.00 10.36 -7.35
CA LEU A 316 36.85 11.20 -6.97
C LEU A 316 37.28 12.61 -6.57
N GLU A 317 38.40 12.75 -5.84
CA GLU A 317 39.02 14.06 -5.55
C GLU A 317 39.48 14.77 -6.82
N ASN A 318 40.15 14.05 -7.74
CA ASN A 318 40.59 14.62 -9.02
C ASN A 318 39.44 15.07 -9.92
N LEU A 319 38.27 14.46 -9.77
CA LEU A 319 37.04 14.83 -10.48
C LEU A 319 36.21 15.90 -9.76
N GLY A 320 36.60 16.29 -8.54
CA GLY A 320 35.95 17.33 -7.75
C GLY A 320 34.64 16.90 -7.09
N TYR A 321 34.43 15.59 -6.89
CA TYR A 321 33.29 15.06 -6.14
C TYR A 321 33.54 15.01 -4.62
N MET A 322 34.79 15.21 -4.19
CA MET A 322 35.25 15.41 -2.80
C MET A 322 36.21 16.59 -2.76
#